data_AF-A0A323TQG0-F1
#
_entry.id   AF-A0A323TQG0-F1
#
_cell.length_a   1.000
_cell.length_b   1.000
_cell.length_c   1.000
_cell.angle_alpha   90.00
_cell.angle_beta   90.00
_cell.angle_gamma   90.00
#
_symmetry.space_group_name_H-M   'P 1'
#
loop_
_entity.id
_entity.type
_entity.pdbx_description
1 polymer ?
#
loop_
_entity_poly.entity_id
_entity_poly.type
_entity_poly.pdbx_seq_one_letter_code
_entity_poly.pdbx_strand_id
1 'polypeptide(L)' 'MEILAIAIVATALVIMGILIANIKILTAKEATGKDNNDMNKTKNTIFIGFGILAALLLVAYLIFG' A
#
# COMPACT_ATOMS: atom_id res chain seq x y z
N MET A 1 -12.77 18.18 12.61
CA MET A 1 -11.60 17.28 12.64
C MET A 1 -11.97 15.80 12.51
N GLU A 2 -13.10 15.34 13.06
CA GLU A 2 -13.51 13.93 13.03
C GLU A 2 -13.76 13.39 11.61
N ILE A 3 -14.42 14.16 10.73
CA ILE A 3 -14.68 13.74 9.34
C ILE A 3 -13.37 13.55 8.55
N LEU A 4 -12.39 14.42 8.77
CA LEU A 4 -11.07 14.33 8.14
C LEU A 4 -10.29 13.11 8.65
N ALA A 5 -10.34 12.82 9.95
CA ALA A 5 -9.73 11.63 10.54
C ALA A 5 -10.35 10.35 9.97
N ILE A 6 -11.68 10.30 9.85
CA ILE A 6 -12.40 9.15 9.26
C ILE A 6 -11.98 8.96 7.80
N ALA A 7 -11.86 10.03 7.00
CA ALA A 7 -11.43 9.94 5.61
C ALA A 7 -9.99 9.41 5.47
N ILE A 8 -9.08 9.83 6.36
CA ILE A 8 -7.69 9.37 6.39
C ILE A 8 -7.63 7.88 6.75
N VAL A 9 -8.36 7.45 7.79
CA VAL A 9 -8.42 6.05 8.20
C VAL A 9 -9.02 5.17 7.10
N ALA A 10 -10.12 5.61 6.46
CA ALA A 10 -10.73 4.89 5.35
C ALA A 10 -9.77 4.74 4.16
N THR A 11 -9.03 5.80 3.82
CA THR A 11 -8.03 5.76 2.75
C THR A 11 -6.88 4.81 3.09
N ALA A 12 -6.38 4.83 4.34
CA ALA A 12 -5.33 3.92 4.79
C ALA A 12 -5.76 2.44 4.70
N LEU A 13 -7.02 2.14 5.04
CA LEU A 13 -7.57 0.78 4.93
C LEU A 13 -7.63 0.30 3.47
N VAL A 14 -8.04 1.17 2.53
CA VAL A 14 -8.04 0.85 1.11
C VAL A 14 -6.62 0.54 0.61
N ILE A 15 -5.64 1.38 0.97
CA ILE A 15 -4.25 1.18 0.60
C ILE A 15 -3.70 -0.13 1.18
N MET A 16 -4.01 -0.45 2.44
CA MET A 16 -3.63 -1.73 3.05
C MET A 16 -4.25 -2.93 2.32
N GLY A 17 -5.51 -2.85 1.90
CA GLY A 17 -6.15 -3.91 1.10
C GLY A 17 -5.43 -4.15 -0.23
N ILE A 18 -5.07 -3.08 -0.94
CA ILE A 18 -4.31 -3.14 -2.19
C ILE A 18 -2.93 -3.76 -1.95
N LEU A 19 -2.23 -3.36 -0.89
CA LEU A 19 -0.91 -3.90 -0.53
C LEU A 19 -0.98 -5.39 -0.25
N ILE A 20 -1.93 -5.85 0.58
CA ILE A 20 -2.10 -7.27 0.90
C ILE A 20 -2.39 -8.10 -0.37
N ALA A 21 -3.24 -7.60 -1.27
CA ALA A 21 -3.52 -8.27 -2.53
C ALA A 21 -2.26 -8.40 -3.40
N ASN A 22 -1.48 -7.33 -3.54
CA ASN A 22 -0.26 -7.34 -4.33
C ASN A 22 0.84 -8.22 -3.71
N ILE A 23 0.96 -8.25 -2.37
CA ILE A 23 1.89 -9.15 -1.67
C ILE A 23 1.51 -10.61 -1.92
N LYS A 24 0.22 -10.97 -1.82
CA LYS A 24 -0.24 -12.33 -2.13
C LYS A 24 0.07 -12.74 -3.58
N ILE A 25 -0.16 -11.83 -4.53
CA ILE A 25 0.17 -12.05 -5.94
C ILE A 25 1.68 -12.25 -6.10
N LEU A 26 2.50 -11.44 -5.42
CA LEU A 26 3.95 -11.56 -5.45
C LEU A 26 4.42 -12.91 -4.92
N THR A 27 3.93 -13.33 -3.75
CA THR A 27 4.28 -14.63 -3.14
C THR A 27 3.90 -15.79 -4.06
N ALA A 28 2.72 -15.74 -4.70
CA ALA A 28 2.30 -16.76 -5.66
C ALA A 28 3.19 -16.78 -6.91
N LYS A 29 3.61 -15.61 -7.42
CA LYS A 29 4.55 -15.50 -8.54
C LYS A 29 5.94 -16.03 -8.18
N GLU A 30 6.45 -15.71 -7.00
CA GLU A 30 7.73 -16.21 -6.47
C GLU A 30 7.73 -17.73 -6.31
N ALA A 31 6.62 -18.31 -5.84
CA ALA A 31 6.46 -19.77 -5.70
C ALA A 31 6.33 -20.52 -7.04
N THR A 32 5.85 -19.85 -8.11
CA THR A 32 5.64 -20.46 -9.43
C THR A 32 6.83 -20.28 -10.38
N GLY A 33 7.89 -19.58 -9.97
CA GLY A 33 9.06 -19.30 -10.81
C GLY A 33 8.73 -18.43 -12.03
N LYS A 34 7.62 -17.68 -11.99
CA LYS A 34 7.08 -16.96 -13.14
C LYS A 34 7.83 -15.64 -13.36
N ASP A 35 8.09 -15.35 -14.63
CA ASP A 35 8.72 -14.15 -15.22
C ASP A 35 9.12 -13.01 -14.26
N ASN A 36 10.43 -12.79 -14.13
CA ASN A 36 11.05 -11.76 -13.30
C ASN A 36 10.50 -10.35 -13.59
N ASN A 37 10.07 -10.07 -14.81
CA ASN A 37 9.57 -8.75 -15.20
C ASN A 37 8.22 -8.42 -14.53
N ASP A 38 7.29 -9.38 -14.51
CA ASP A 38 6.00 -9.24 -13.85
C ASP A 38 6.10 -9.24 -12.33
N MET A 39 7.11 -9.91 -11.79
CA MET A 39 7.45 -9.89 -10.38
C MET A 39 7.96 -8.51 -9.95
N ASN A 40 8.84 -7.92 -10.75
CA ASN A 40 9.41 -6.61 -10.49
C ASN A 40 8.36 -5.50 -10.56
N LYS A 41 7.41 -5.60 -11.50
CA LYS A 41 6.24 -4.70 -11.55
C LYS A 41 5.41 -4.77 -10.28
N THR A 42 5.09 -5.98 -9.79
CA THR A 42 4.32 -6.14 -8.54
C THR A 42 5.10 -5.61 -7.33
N LYS A 43 6.42 -5.84 -7.24
CA LYS A 43 7.28 -5.25 -6.20
C LYS A 43 7.25 -3.73 -6.24
N ASN A 44 7.32 -3.13 -7.42
CA ASN A 44 7.24 -1.68 -7.59
C ASN A 44 5.88 -1.11 -7.15
N THR A 45 4.77 -1.79 -7.48
CA THR A 45 3.44 -1.41 -6.99
C THR A 45 3.34 -1.44 -5.47
N ILE A 46 3.92 -2.45 -4.82
CA ILE A 46 3.97 -2.55 -3.35
C ILE A 46 4.78 -1.38 -2.78
N PHE A 47 5.94 -1.08 -3.36
CA PHE A 47 6.79 0.02 -2.92
C PHE A 47 6.09 1.38 -3.01
N ILE A 48 5.41 1.65 -4.14
CA ILE A 48 4.61 2.86 -4.33
C ILE A 48 3.47 2.92 -3.29
N GLY A 49 2.77 1.80 -3.05
CA GLY A 49 1.69 1.74 -2.05
C GLY A 49 2.18 2.07 -0.64
N PHE A 50 3.35 1.57 -0.23
CA PHE A 50 3.99 1.95 1.04
C PHE A 50 4.39 3.43 1.07
N GLY A 51 4.90 3.98 -0.03
CA GLY A 51 5.24 5.40 -0.14
C GLY A 51 4.02 6.31 0.06
N ILE A 52 2.89 5.97 -0.57
CA ILE A 52 1.62 6.70 -0.40
C ILE A 52 1.12 6.59 1.05
N LEU A 53 1.20 5.39 1.65
CA LEU A 53 0.78 5.19 3.04
C LEU A 53 1.63 6.03 4.01
N ALA A 54 2.95 6.06 3.81
CA ALA A 54 3.85 6.86 4.63
C ALA A 54 3.57 8.37 4.50
N ALA A 55 3.33 8.86 3.28
CA ALA A 55 2.95 10.25 3.05
C ALA A 55 1.61 10.59 3.75
N LEU A 56 0.63 9.69 3.68
CA LEU A 56 -0.66 9.86 4.35
C LEU A 56 -0.52 9.90 5.88
N LEU A 57 0.34 9.05 6.45
CA LEU A 57 0.65 9.08 7.89
C LEU A 57 1.38 10.37 8.30
N LEU A 58 2.32 10.87 7.47
CA LEU A 58 3.00 12.14 7.71
C LEU A 58 2.01 13.31 7.71
N VAL A 59 1.11 13.36 6.73
CA VAL A 59 0.06 14.39 6.67
C VAL A 59 -0.87 14.28 7.88
N ALA A 60 -1.27 13.07 8.26
CA ALA A 60 -2.08 12.87 9.46
C ALA A 60 -1.35 13.37 10.72
N TYR A 61 -0.06 13.07 10.89
CA TYR A 61 0.73 13.58 12.00
C TYR A 61 0.79 15.11 12.04
N LEU A 62 0.98 15.78 10.89
CA LEU A 62 1.04 17.25 10.84
C LEU A 62 -0.31 17.94 11.12
N ILE A 63 -1.43 17.23 10.93
CA ILE A 63 -2.78 17.78 11.12
C ILE A 63 -3.30 17.49 12.54
N PHE A 64 -2.97 16.33 13.11
CA PHE A 64 -3.54 15.84 14.38
C PHE A 64 -2.54 15.73 15.53
N GLY A 65 -1.23 15.77 15.26
CA GLY A 65 -0.15 15.79 16.26
C GLY A 65 0.22 17.19 16.68
#